data_AF-K2E6M1-F1
#
_entry.id   AF-K2E6M1-F1
#
_cell.length_a   1.000
_cell.length_b   1.000
_cell.length_c   1.000
_cell.angle_alpha   90.00
_cell.angle_beta   90.00
_cell.angle_gamma   90.00
#
_symmetry.space_group_name_H-M   'P 1'
#
loop_
_entity.id
_entity.type
_entity.pdbx_description
1 polymer ?
#
loop_
_entity_poly.entity_id
_entity_poly.type
_entity_poly.pdbx_seq_one_letter_code
_entity_poly.pdbx_strand_id
1 'polypeptide(L)'
;MPRVSVFRSLKYIYAQVIDDINSTTLVSCSSLELKNLKGDKKAIANAVGKELAKRAQEKGITTAVFDRGSFLYHGRVKALAEGLREGGLNI
;
A
#
# COMPACT_ATOMS: atom_id res chain seq x y z
N MET A 1 14.24 -7.18 -4.38
CA MET A 1 13.07 -7.34 -3.48
C MET A 1 12.24 -6.08 -3.63
N PRO A 2 10.96 -6.18 -4.04
CA PRO A 2 10.15 -5.01 -4.34
C PRO A 2 9.96 -4.10 -3.13
N ARG A 3 9.90 -2.79 -3.35
CA ARG A 3 9.70 -1.76 -2.34
C ARG A 3 8.27 -1.24 -2.40
N VAL A 4 7.58 -1.21 -1.26
CA VAL A 4 6.25 -0.60 -1.12
C VAL A 4 6.41 0.85 -0.71
N SER A 5 6.30 1.76 -1.66
CA SER A 5 6.31 3.20 -1.42
C SER A 5 4.93 3.68 -1.00
N VAL A 6 4.85 4.40 0.13
CA VAL A 6 3.61 5.00 0.63
C VAL A 6 3.64 6.51 0.46
N PHE A 7 2.61 7.04 -0.20
CA PHE A 7 2.39 8.48 -0.30
C PHE A 7 1.07 8.88 0.35
N ARG A 8 1.14 9.73 1.36
CA ARG A 8 -0.02 10.22 2.11
C ARG A 8 -0.21 11.71 1.85
N SER A 9 -1.35 12.06 1.26
CA SER A 9 -1.80 13.45 1.20
C SER A 9 -2.82 13.76 2.30
N LEU A 10 -3.24 15.02 2.40
CA LEU A 10 -4.25 15.46 3.37
C LEU A 10 -5.58 14.70 3.21
N LYS A 11 -5.96 14.39 1.98
CA LYS A 11 -7.23 13.73 1.65
C LYS A 11 -7.03 12.26 1.30
N TYR A 12 -6.04 11.94 0.47
CA TYR A 12 -5.88 10.63 -0.14
C TYR A 12 -4.64 9.88 0.37
N ILE A 13 -4.59 8.59 0.11
CA ILE A 13 -3.42 7.75 0.35
C ILE A 13 -3.18 6.88 -0.89
N TYR A 14 -1.92 6.72 -1.21
CA TYR A 14 -1.44 6.00 -2.38
C TYR A 14 -0.36 5.03 -1.90
N ALA A 15 -0.36 3.84 -2.48
CA ALA A 15 0.69 2.87 -2.26
C ALA A 15 1.08 2.24 -3.59
N GLN A 16 2.38 2.01 -3.76
CA GLN A 16 2.94 1.45 -4.99
C GLN A 16 4.02 0.44 -4.64
N VAL A 17 4.01 -0.69 -5.34
CA VAL A 17 5.07 -1.70 -5.30
C VAL A 17 5.97 -1.44 -6.49
N ILE A 18 7.22 -1.11 -6.20
CA ILE A 18 8.24 -0.73 -7.17
C ILE A 18 9.35 -1.78 -7.12
N ASP A 19 9.85 -2.19 -8.28
CA ASP A 19 11.09 -2.96 -8.36
C ASP A 19 12.24 -2.02 -8.68
N ASP A 20 13.11 -1.76 -7.70
CA ASP A 20 14.27 -0.87 -7.86
C ASP A 20 15.30 -1.40 -8.87
N ILE A 21 15.31 -2.71 -9.17
CA ILE A 21 16.25 -3.31 -10.14
C ILE A 21 15.85 -2.89 -11.56
N ASN A 22 14.57 -3.06 -11.89
CA ASN A 22 14.05 -2.73 -13.21
C ASN A 22 13.53 -1.29 -13.29
N SER A 23 13.51 -0.56 -12.17
CA SER A 23 12.91 0.78 -12.06
C SER A 23 11.45 0.84 -12.56
N THR A 24 10.71 -0.25 -12.40
CA THR A 24 9.32 -0.37 -12.85
C THR A 24 8.35 -0.50 -11.69
N THR A 25 7.19 0.15 -11.81
CA THR A 25 6.09 -0.03 -10.85
C THR A 25 5.32 -1.28 -11.20
N LEU A 26 5.39 -2.30 -10.34
CA LEU A 26 4.71 -3.56 -10.53
C LEU A 26 3.22 -3.42 -10.24
N VAL A 27 2.87 -2.78 -9.13
CA VAL A 27 1.47 -2.63 -8.70
C VAL A 27 1.26 -1.27 -8.09
N SER A 28 0.15 -0.61 -8.40
CA SER A 28 -0.28 0.60 -7.73
C SER A 28 -1.71 0.46 -7.24
N CYS A 29 -2.00 1.09 -6.12
CA CYS A 29 -3.36 1.25 -5.60
C CYS A 29 -3.48 2.59 -4.89
N SER A 30 -4.64 3.22 -5.01
CA SER A 30 -4.91 4.48 -4.33
C SER A 30 -6.34 4.58 -3.83
N SER A 31 -6.52 5.35 -2.76
CA SER A 31 -7.86 5.70 -2.27
C SER A 31 -8.68 6.50 -3.30
N LEU A 32 -8.02 7.10 -4.31
CA LEU A 32 -8.70 7.86 -5.37
C LEU A 32 -9.26 6.94 -6.46
N GLU A 33 -8.63 5.80 -6.73
CA GLU A 33 -9.21 4.74 -7.58
C GLU A 33 -10.39 4.08 -6.86
N LEU A 34 -10.27 3.89 -5.54
CA LEU A 34 -11.28 3.33 -4.66
C LEU A 34 -12.41 4.31 -4.28
N LYS A 35 -12.92 5.09 -5.26
CA LYS A 35 -13.89 6.20 -5.10
C LYS A 35 -15.10 5.94 -4.20
N ASN A 36 -15.39 4.69 -3.85
CA ASN A 36 -16.52 4.27 -3.02
C ASN A 36 -16.24 4.16 -1.52
N LEU A 37 -15.02 4.39 -1.05
CA LEU A 37 -14.73 4.35 0.39
C LEU A 37 -15.02 5.71 1.06
N LYS A 38 -16.28 5.92 1.47
CA LYS A 38 -16.67 7.00 2.39
C LYS A 38 -16.47 6.53 3.83
N GLY A 39 -15.58 7.19 4.58
CA GLY A 39 -15.35 6.86 5.99
C GLY A 39 -14.02 7.34 6.53
N ASP A 40 -13.61 6.75 7.64
CA ASP A 40 -12.42 7.13 8.38
C ASP A 40 -11.12 6.91 7.58
N LYS A 41 -10.23 7.90 7.56
CA LYS A 41 -9.01 7.87 6.74
C LYS A 41 -8.08 6.69 7.05
N LYS A 42 -8.20 6.09 8.24
CA LYS A 42 -7.48 4.86 8.64
C LYS A 42 -8.09 3.61 8.02
N ALA A 43 -9.42 3.48 8.03
CA ALA A 43 -10.12 2.36 7.42
C ALA A 43 -9.88 2.30 5.91
N ILE A 44 -9.91 3.46 5.25
CA ILE A 44 -9.58 3.60 3.83
C ILE A 44 -8.15 3.10 3.56
N ALA A 45 -7.20 3.46 4.42
CA ALA A 45 -5.80 3.03 4.25
C ALA A 45 -5.62 1.51 4.37
N ASN A 46 -6.34 0.87 5.30
CA ASN A 46 -6.33 -0.58 5.44
C ASN A 46 -6.94 -1.26 4.19
N ALA A 47 -8.09 -0.77 3.70
CA ALA A 47 -8.71 -1.30 2.48
C ALA A 47 -7.78 -1.18 1.25
N VAL A 48 -7.11 -0.04 1.07
CA VAL A 48 -6.10 0.15 0.02
C VAL A 48 -4.95 -0.86 0.16
N GLY A 49 -4.47 -1.09 1.38
CA GLY A 49 -3.43 -2.10 1.66
C GLY A 49 -3.86 -3.51 1.26
N LYS A 50 -5.09 -3.92 1.62
CA LYS A 50 -5.62 -5.23 1.26
C LYS A 50 -5.74 -5.43 -0.25
N GLU A 51 -6.27 -4.44 -0.97
CA GLU A 51 -6.37 -4.52 -2.43
C GLU A 51 -5.01 -4.57 -3.11
N LEU A 52 -4.06 -3.78 -2.63
CA LEU A 52 -2.71 -3.78 -3.17
C LEU A 52 -2.02 -5.13 -2.95
N ALA A 53 -2.18 -5.74 -1.77
CA ALA A 53 -1.65 -7.05 -1.48
C ALA A 53 -2.27 -8.15 -2.37
N LYS A 54 -3.58 -8.12 -2.60
CA LYS A 54 -4.24 -9.04 -3.56
C LYS A 54 -3.66 -8.91 -4.97
N ARG A 55 -3.54 -7.69 -5.49
CA ARG A 55 -2.94 -7.43 -6.81
C ARG A 55 -1.46 -7.86 -6.86
N ALA A 56 -0.73 -7.72 -5.76
CA ALA A 56 0.65 -8.15 -5.66
C ALA A 56 0.77 -9.69 -5.65
N GLN A 57 -0.11 -10.39 -4.94
CA GLN A 57 -0.19 -11.86 -4.96
C GLN A 57 -0.55 -12.41 -6.33
N GLU A 58 -1.48 -11.78 -7.06
CA GLU A 58 -1.82 -12.15 -8.45
C GLU A 58 -0.60 -12.06 -9.38
N LYS A 59 0.36 -11.17 -9.08
CA LYS A 59 1.63 -11.05 -9.80
C LYS A 59 2.76 -11.93 -9.21
N GLY A 60 2.46 -12.78 -8.24
CA GLY A 60 3.44 -13.67 -7.59
C GLY A 60 4.40 -12.96 -6.62
N ILE A 61 4.09 -11.73 -6.20
CA ILE A 61 4.92 -10.98 -5.26
C ILE A 61 4.50 -11.34 -3.84
N THR A 62 5.35 -12.09 -3.14
CA THR A 62 5.09 -12.56 -1.77
C THR A 62 5.83 -11.76 -0.70
N THR A 63 6.97 -11.17 -1.05
CA THR A 63 7.83 -10.41 -0.16
C THR A 63 8.05 -9.01 -0.72
N ALA A 64 7.91 -8.00 0.13
CA ALA A 64 8.23 -6.63 -0.21
C ALA A 64 8.78 -5.89 1.02
N VAL A 65 9.53 -4.82 0.80
CA VAL A 65 10.02 -3.94 1.86
C VAL A 65 9.06 -2.78 2.03
N PHE A 66 8.54 -2.57 3.24
CA PHE A 66 7.69 -1.41 3.51
C PHE A 66 8.50 -0.11 3.63
N ASP A 67 8.35 0.79 2.66
CA ASP A 67 8.94 2.12 2.69
C ASP A 67 7.95 3.14 3.24
N ARG A 68 8.21 3.55 4.50
CA ARG A 68 7.46 4.60 5.19
C ARG A 68 7.85 6.01 4.75
N GLY A 69 8.94 6.18 4.00
CA GLY A 69 9.48 7.46 3.59
C GLY A 69 9.61 8.45 4.76
N SER A 70 9.22 9.70 4.52
CA SER A 70 9.22 10.79 5.52
C SER A 70 8.05 10.72 6.51
N PHE A 71 7.19 9.69 6.45
CA PHE A 71 6.04 9.56 7.34
C PHE A 71 6.37 8.72 8.58
N LEU A 72 5.89 9.19 9.73
CA LEU A 72 5.91 8.39 10.96
C LEU A 72 5.04 7.15 10.78
N TYR A 73 5.51 6.01 11.28
CA TYR A 73 4.75 4.76 11.31
C TYR A 73 3.62 4.87 12.35
N HIS A 74 2.55 5.57 11.96
CA HIS A 74 1.43 5.87 12.83
C HIS A 74 0.15 6.06 12.02
N GLY A 75 -1.00 5.86 12.68
CA GLY A 75 -2.33 6.11 12.14
C GLY A 75 -2.54 5.45 10.78
N ARG A 76 -2.63 6.27 9.72
CA ARG A 76 -2.93 5.81 8.35
C ARG A 76 -1.83 4.94 7.75
N VAL A 77 -0.56 5.24 8.03
CA VAL A 77 0.59 4.47 7.49
C VAL A 77 0.63 3.10 8.13
N LYS A 78 0.42 3.03 9.45
CA LYS A 78 0.30 1.77 10.18
C LYS A 78 -0.88 0.93 9.67
N ALA A 79 -2.06 1.54 9.51
CA ALA A 79 -3.24 0.86 9.00
C ALA A 79 -3.06 0.29 7.57
N LEU A 80 -2.29 0.99 6.73
CA LEU A 80 -1.95 0.50 5.39
C LEU A 80 -1.03 -0.73 5.46
N ALA A 81 -0.01 -0.69 6.32
CA ALA A 81 0.86 -1.84 6.56
C ALA A 81 0.10 -3.05 7.14
N GLU A 82 -0.81 -2.82 8.09
CA GLU A 82 -1.68 -3.89 8.61
C GLU A 82 -2.52 -4.51 7.47
N GLY A 83 -3.11 -3.69 6.60
CA GLY A 83 -3.88 -4.18 5.46
C GLY A 83 -3.06 -4.99 4.44
N LEU A 84 -1.80 -4.60 4.21
CA LEU A 84 -0.88 -5.36 3.36
C LEU A 84 -0.55 -6.74 3.95
N ARG A 85 -0.32 -6.82 5.27
CA ARG A 85 -0.09 -8.09 5.97
C ARG A 85 -1.32 -8.98 5.95
N GLU A 86 -2.50 -8.42 6.20
CA GLU A 86 -3.77 -9.16 6.13
C GLU A 86 -4.06 -9.68 4.71
N GLY A 87 -3.64 -8.95 3.69
CA GLY A 87 -3.70 -9.41 2.30
C GLY A 87 -2.61 -10.41 1.91
N GLY A 88 -1.80 -10.87 2.87
CA GLY A 88 -0.80 -11.92 2.69
C GLY A 88 0.46 -11.48 1.94
N LEU A 89 0.78 -10.18 1.99
CA LEU A 89 2.08 -9.66 1.57
C LEU A 89 3.01 -9.62 2.80
N ASN A 90 4.17 -10.26 2.71
CA ASN A 90 5.18 -10.18 3.78
C ASN A 90 5.94 -8.85 3.67
N ILE A 91 5.66 -7.98 4.64
CA ILE A 91 6.23 -6.62 4.81
C ILE A 91 6.54 -6.28 6.27
#